data_AF-A0A373PNZ0-F1
#
_entry.id   AF-A0A373PNZ0-F1
#
_cell.length_a   1.000
_cell.length_b   1.000
_cell.length_c   1.000
_cell.angle_alpha   90.00
_cell.angle_beta   90.00
_cell.angle_gamma   90.00
#
_symmetry.space_group_name_H-M   'P 1'
#
loop_
_entity.id
_entity.type
_entity.pdbx_description
1 polymer ?
#
loop_
_entity_poly.entity_id
_entity_poly.type
_entity_poly.pdbx_seq_one_letter_code
_entity_poly.pdbx_strand_id
1 'polypeptide(L)'
;MKKILVVALSVALLLSTTACGTNSELEAIKQKNEQLKQTIDELQKDLAQQTSSPQSTDAPKQSDYLASDGNIAVTKQETYGENYEYIETQFTIKNLTDKNINTFTLHIGEYDKDKNLISGTYPQIPENIAPGETAVISATHSMDFELIQNVRVTGYNYYDESGNYTNSNINNAPFMNIYENWTKNKQLGIN
;
A
#
# COMPACT_ATOMS: atom_id res chain seq x y z
N MET A 1 33.22 -37.36 -57.42
CA MET A 1 34.61 -37.41 -56.90
C MET A 1 34.58 -36.80 -55.51
N LYS A 2 34.91 -37.42 -54.37
CA LYS A 2 35.58 -38.67 -53.99
C LYS A 2 35.02 -39.06 -52.59
N LYS A 3 34.70 -40.35 -52.39
CA LYS A 3 35.06 -41.21 -51.24
C LYS A 3 34.74 -40.65 -49.83
N ILE A 4 33.75 -41.17 -49.09
CA ILE A 4 33.86 -42.37 -48.23
C ILE A 4 35.29 -42.58 -47.71
N LEU A 5 35.55 -42.02 -46.53
CA LEU A 5 36.57 -42.34 -45.52
C LEU A 5 36.29 -41.27 -44.44
N VAL A 6 35.81 -41.51 -43.22
CA VAL A 6 36.26 -42.47 -42.23
C VAL A 6 35.11 -42.65 -41.22
N VAL A 7 34.48 -43.82 -41.26
CA VAL A 7 34.00 -44.48 -40.05
C VAL A 7 35.25 -44.88 -39.26
N ALA A 8 35.18 -44.76 -37.93
CA ALA A 8 36.14 -45.21 -36.90
C ALA A 8 36.99 -44.11 -36.23
N LEU A 9 36.40 -43.33 -35.30
CA LEU A 9 37.04 -43.11 -33.98
C LEU A 9 36.15 -42.56 -32.84
N SER A 10 34.83 -42.78 -32.83
CA SER A 10 34.05 -42.49 -31.60
C SER A 10 32.82 -43.37 -31.44
N VAL A 11 32.88 -44.61 -31.91
CA VAL A 11 32.15 -45.71 -31.26
C VAL A 11 32.94 -46.07 -30.01
N ALA A 12 32.74 -45.25 -28.99
CA ALA A 12 33.08 -45.46 -27.59
C ALA A 12 32.22 -44.42 -26.85
N LEU A 13 30.90 -44.58 -26.77
CA LEU A 13 30.28 -45.50 -25.83
C LEU A 13 28.80 -45.67 -26.23
N LEU A 14 28.50 -46.76 -26.91
CA LEU A 14 27.15 -47.35 -26.91
C LEU A 14 27.29 -48.77 -26.38
N LEU A 15 27.55 -48.91 -25.08
CA LEU A 15 27.43 -50.14 -24.29
C LEU A 15 27.22 -49.66 -22.84
N SER A 16 25.97 -49.57 -22.38
CA SER A 16 25.28 -50.63 -21.64
C SER A 16 25.41 -50.48 -20.12
N THR A 17 24.28 -50.67 -19.43
CA THR A 17 24.12 -50.99 -18.00
C THR A 17 24.31 -49.87 -16.97
N THR A 18 23.16 -49.50 -16.35
CA THR A 18 22.93 -49.03 -14.97
C THR A 18 24.14 -48.52 -14.16
N ALA A 19 24.11 -47.23 -13.82
CA ALA A 19 24.73 -46.71 -12.61
C ALA A 19 23.77 -45.69 -11.96
N CYS A 20 23.32 -46.02 -10.75
CA CYS A 20 22.68 -45.11 -9.81
C CYS A 20 23.44 -43.77 -9.75
N GLY A 21 22.76 -42.68 -10.07
CA GLY A 21 23.26 -41.32 -9.84
C GLY A 21 22.12 -40.51 -9.26
N THR A 22 22.07 -40.45 -7.93
CA THR A 22 21.09 -39.69 -7.16
C THR A 22 20.91 -38.30 -7.75
N ASN A 23 19.68 -37.92 -8.10
CA ASN A 23 19.34 -36.55 -8.48
C ASN A 23 19.38 -35.69 -7.21
N SER A 24 20.59 -35.50 -6.65
CA SER A 24 20.84 -34.94 -5.32
C SER A 24 20.28 -33.53 -5.21
N GLU A 25 20.22 -32.80 -6.31
CA GLU A 25 19.61 -31.47 -6.40
C GLU A 25 18.08 -31.55 -6.25
N LEU A 26 17.44 -32.54 -6.86
CA LEU A 26 15.99 -32.74 -6.73
C LEU A 26 15.59 -33.16 -5.32
N GLU A 27 16.37 -34.05 -4.70
CA GLU A 27 16.11 -34.48 -3.32
C GLU A 27 16.42 -33.37 -2.30
N ALA A 28 17.46 -32.54 -2.55
CA ALA A 28 17.74 -31.36 -1.74
C ALA A 28 16.64 -30.29 -1.85
N ILE A 29 16.04 -30.10 -3.02
CA ILE A 29 14.91 -29.19 -3.23
C ILE A 29 13.67 -29.72 -2.50
N LYS A 30 13.39 -31.02 -2.54
CA LYS A 30 12.29 -31.63 -1.77
C LYS A 30 12.48 -31.44 -0.26
N GLN A 31 13.68 -31.70 0.26
CA GLN A 31 13.99 -31.50 1.68
C GLN A 31 13.84 -30.04 2.12
N LYS A 32 14.32 -29.07 1.32
CA LYS A 32 14.13 -27.65 1.62
C LYS A 32 12.66 -27.25 1.63
N ASN A 33 11.85 -27.76 0.70
CA ASN A 33 10.42 -27.48 0.66
C ASN A 33 9.68 -28.08 1.87
N GLU A 34 10.10 -29.25 2.34
CA GLU A 34 9.52 -29.89 3.51
C GLU A 34 9.90 -29.16 4.81
N GLN A 35 11.15 -28.70 4.93
CA GLN A 35 11.57 -27.82 6.02
C GLN A 35 10.81 -26.49 6.01
N LEU A 36 10.60 -25.89 4.83
CA LEU A 36 9.87 -24.62 4.72
C LEU A 36 8.41 -24.78 5.15
N LYS A 37 7.77 -25.90 4.82
CA LYS A 37 6.41 -26.22 5.31
C LYS A 37 6.37 -26.37 6.82
N GLN A 38 7.33 -27.08 7.41
CA GLN A 38 7.42 -27.22 8.87
C GLN A 38 7.60 -25.87 9.57
N THR A 39 8.46 -25.00 9.04
CA THR A 39 8.62 -23.64 9.57
C THR A 39 7.32 -22.82 9.46
N ILE A 40 6.58 -22.94 8.36
CA ILE A 40 5.28 -22.27 8.20
C ILE A 40 4.27 -22.80 9.24
N ASP A 41 4.20 -24.11 9.44
CA ASP A 41 3.28 -24.74 10.40
C ASP A 41 3.63 -24.37 11.85
N GLU A 42 4.92 -24.28 12.19
CA GLU A 42 5.40 -23.81 13.51
C GLU A 42 5.06 -22.33 13.72
N LEU A 43 5.30 -21.46 12.73
CA LEU A 43 4.93 -20.05 12.81
C LEU A 43 3.42 -19.84 12.94
N GLN A 44 2.61 -20.67 12.29
CA GLN A 44 1.15 -20.64 12.43
C GLN A 44 0.69 -21.11 13.82
N LYS A 45 1.38 -22.10 14.39
CA LYS A 45 1.11 -22.59 15.75
C LYS A 45 1.50 -21.58 16.82
N ASP A 46 2.63 -20.89 16.65
CA ASP A 46 3.07 -19.82 17.54
C ASP A 46 2.12 -18.61 17.48
N LEU A 47 1.61 -18.28 16.28
CA LEU A 47 0.58 -17.26 16.08
C LEU A 47 -0.76 -17.62 16.76
N ALA A 48 -1.11 -18.90 16.77
CA ALA A 48 -2.32 -19.39 17.45
C ALA A 48 -2.17 -19.43 18.99
N GLN A 49 -0.95 -19.52 19.51
CA GLN A 49 -0.68 -19.51 20.96
C GLN A 49 -0.49 -18.10 21.54
N GLN A 50 -0.10 -17.12 20.72
CA GLN A 50 -0.05 -15.70 21.13
C GLN A 50 -1.44 -15.02 21.17
N THR A 51 -2.48 -15.66 20.62
CA THR A 51 -3.85 -15.10 20.52
C THR A 51 -4.83 -15.59 21.60
N SER A 52 -4.38 -16.29 22.65
CA SER A 52 -5.24 -16.80 23.74
C SER A 52 -5.49 -15.84 24.92
N SER A 53 -5.39 -14.53 24.71
CA SER A 53 -6.01 -13.51 25.58
C SER A 53 -7.22 -12.92 24.85
N PRO A 54 -8.31 -12.53 25.54
CA PRO A 54 -9.56 -12.16 24.87
C PRO A 54 -9.38 -10.84 24.12
N GLN A 55 -8.99 -10.93 22.86
CA GLN A 55 -8.81 -9.78 21.97
C GLN A 55 -10.00 -9.70 21.04
N SER A 56 -10.67 -8.56 21.11
CA SER A 56 -11.81 -8.15 20.29
C SER A 56 -11.61 -8.53 18.82
N THR A 57 -12.51 -9.37 18.30
CA THR A 57 -12.58 -9.74 16.89
C THR A 57 -13.17 -8.58 16.10
N ASP A 58 -12.35 -7.59 15.75
CA ASP A 58 -12.70 -6.57 14.76
C ASP A 58 -11.45 -5.91 14.15
N ALA A 59 -10.42 -6.72 13.82
CA ALA A 59 -9.36 -6.26 12.94
C ALA A 59 -9.97 -6.06 11.52
N PRO A 60 -10.00 -4.84 10.97
CA PRO A 60 -10.59 -4.62 9.65
C PRO A 60 -9.73 -5.34 8.61
N LYS A 61 -10.39 -6.13 7.75
CA LYS A 61 -9.72 -6.71 6.58
C LYS A 61 -9.14 -5.56 5.74
N GLN A 62 -7.90 -5.73 5.28
CA GLN A 62 -7.14 -4.79 4.46
C GLN A 62 -7.85 -4.34 3.14
N SER A 63 -9.05 -4.87 2.82
CA SER A 63 -9.81 -4.54 1.61
C SER A 63 -10.48 -3.17 1.62
N ASP A 64 -10.62 -2.51 2.77
CA ASP A 64 -11.51 -1.34 2.89
C ASP A 64 -10.76 0.00 2.89
N TYR A 65 -9.42 -0.02 2.77
CA TYR A 65 -8.57 1.16 2.83
C TYR A 65 -8.00 1.53 1.46
N LEU A 66 -7.99 2.82 1.15
CA LEU A 66 -7.27 3.35 0.00
C LEU A 66 -5.76 3.36 0.24
N ALA A 67 -5.35 3.58 1.48
CA ALA A 67 -3.95 3.69 1.89
C ALA A 67 -3.82 3.44 3.39
N SER A 68 -2.67 2.94 3.85
CA SER A 68 -2.36 2.85 5.28
C SER A 68 -0.88 2.57 5.51
N ASP A 69 -0.36 3.05 6.65
CA ASP A 69 0.96 2.72 7.19
C ASP A 69 0.89 1.85 8.47
N GLY A 70 -0.31 1.40 8.86
CA GLY A 70 -0.56 0.62 10.08
C GLY A 70 -1.03 1.44 11.28
N ASN A 71 -0.73 2.74 11.34
CA ASN A 71 -1.22 3.63 12.40
C ASN A 71 -2.43 4.44 11.94
N ILE A 72 -2.40 4.89 10.68
CA ILE A 72 -3.50 5.64 10.05
C ILE A 72 -3.90 4.92 8.77
N ALA A 73 -5.20 4.89 8.49
CA ALA A 73 -5.72 4.52 7.18
C ALA A 73 -6.45 5.69 6.53
N VAL A 74 -6.23 5.88 5.22
CA VAL A 74 -7.09 6.71 4.37
C VAL A 74 -8.18 5.79 3.85
N THR A 75 -9.43 6.07 4.20
CA THR A 75 -10.58 5.22 3.88
C THR A 75 -11.42 5.79 2.74
N LYS A 76 -11.40 7.11 2.57
CA LYS A 76 -12.12 7.81 1.49
C LYS A 76 -11.36 9.07 1.07
N GLN A 77 -11.48 9.40 -0.21
CA GLN A 77 -11.02 10.68 -0.76
C GLN A 77 -12.03 11.13 -1.82
N GLU A 78 -12.47 12.38 -1.77
CA GLU A 78 -13.42 12.93 -2.74
C GLU A 78 -13.24 14.43 -2.98
N THR A 79 -13.69 14.87 -4.15
CA THR A 79 -13.92 16.29 -4.44
C THR A 79 -15.28 16.67 -3.85
N TYR A 80 -15.28 17.61 -2.91
CA TYR A 80 -16.46 17.97 -2.13
C TYR A 80 -17.25 19.12 -2.75
N GLY A 81 -16.55 20.17 -3.21
CA GLY A 81 -17.20 21.35 -3.77
C GLY A 81 -16.21 22.34 -4.36
N GLU A 82 -16.71 23.47 -4.80
CA GLU A 82 -15.91 24.60 -5.29
C GLU A 82 -16.30 25.89 -4.59
N ASN A 83 -15.34 26.80 -4.45
CA ASN A 83 -15.55 28.13 -3.93
C ASN A 83 -14.64 29.13 -4.66
N TYR A 84 -15.24 29.97 -5.51
CA TYR A 84 -14.52 30.89 -6.40
C TYR A 84 -13.47 30.16 -7.26
N GLU A 85 -12.19 30.45 -7.07
CA GLU A 85 -11.06 29.90 -7.82
C GLU A 85 -10.42 28.69 -7.10
N TYR A 86 -11.15 28.10 -6.15
CA TYR A 86 -10.66 26.99 -5.34
C TYR A 86 -11.60 25.79 -5.37
N ILE A 87 -11.00 24.60 -5.32
CA ILE A 87 -11.70 23.34 -5.17
C ILE A 87 -11.45 22.77 -3.77
N GLU A 88 -12.51 22.32 -3.11
CA GLU A 88 -12.44 21.66 -1.82
C GLU A 88 -12.43 20.14 -2.02
N THR A 89 -11.51 19.47 -1.35
CA THR A 89 -11.44 18.01 -1.26
C THR A 89 -11.63 17.58 0.19
N GLN A 90 -12.17 16.38 0.38
CA GLN A 90 -12.31 15.75 1.69
C GLN A 90 -11.58 14.41 1.72
N PHE A 91 -10.89 14.16 2.82
CA PHE A 91 -10.21 12.91 3.11
C PHE A 91 -10.75 12.34 4.41
N THR A 92 -11.24 11.10 4.37
CA THR A 92 -11.61 10.36 5.58
C THR A 92 -10.42 9.53 6.01
N ILE A 93 -9.96 9.78 7.23
CA ILE A 93 -8.90 9.00 7.87
C ILE A 93 -9.49 8.16 9.00
N LYS A 94 -8.82 7.06 9.34
CA LYS A 94 -9.15 6.19 10.48
C LYS A 94 -7.93 6.05 11.39
N ASN A 95 -8.13 6.23 12.68
CA ASN A 95 -7.13 5.93 13.70
C ASN A 95 -7.06 4.41 13.90
N LEU A 96 -5.92 3.79 13.58
CA LEU A 96 -5.65 2.37 13.78
C LEU A 96 -4.76 2.11 15.00
N THR A 97 -4.33 3.16 15.69
CA THR A 97 -3.57 3.04 16.93
C THR A 97 -4.47 2.61 18.09
N ASP A 98 -3.85 2.21 19.19
CA ASP A 98 -4.51 1.87 20.46
C ASP A 98 -4.70 3.08 21.38
N LYS A 99 -4.36 4.29 20.91
CA LYS A 99 -4.43 5.53 21.69
C LYS A 99 -5.35 6.56 21.04
N ASN A 100 -5.83 7.49 21.86
CA ASN A 100 -6.45 8.70 21.34
C ASN A 100 -5.41 9.57 20.65
N ILE A 101 -5.76 10.01 19.44
CA ILE A 101 -4.99 10.99 18.69
C ILE A 101 -5.58 12.38 18.94
N ASN A 102 -4.72 13.35 19.18
CA ASN A 102 -5.03 14.76 19.28
C ASN A 102 -4.33 15.53 18.16
N THR A 103 -4.95 16.60 17.68
CA THR A 103 -4.28 17.57 16.79
C THR A 103 -3.66 16.89 15.57
N PHE A 104 -4.51 16.38 14.68
CA PHE A 104 -4.07 15.64 13.51
C PHE A 104 -3.87 16.58 12.32
N THR A 105 -2.72 16.47 11.65
CA THR A 105 -2.40 17.18 10.41
C THR A 105 -2.20 16.17 9.30
N LEU A 106 -2.96 16.29 8.21
CA LEU A 106 -2.76 15.47 7.01
C LEU A 106 -1.79 16.17 6.07
N HIS A 107 -0.88 15.43 5.43
CA HIS A 107 0.01 15.99 4.40
C HIS A 107 -0.55 15.60 3.03
N ILE A 108 -0.80 16.59 2.20
CA ILE A 108 -1.34 16.39 0.86
C ILE A 108 -0.38 17.03 -0.13
N GLY A 109 0.13 16.24 -1.06
CA GLY A 109 0.88 16.74 -2.21
C GLY A 109 -0.08 17.21 -3.31
N GLU A 110 0.30 18.28 -3.98
CA GLU A 110 -0.36 18.85 -5.15
C GLU A 110 0.53 18.65 -6.36
N TYR A 111 -0.05 18.14 -7.44
CA TYR A 111 0.69 17.64 -8.58
C TYR A 111 0.09 18.11 -9.90
N ASP A 112 0.95 18.28 -10.89
CA ASP A 112 0.53 18.56 -12.26
C ASP A 112 -0.11 17.32 -12.92
N LYS A 113 -0.46 17.46 -14.20
CA LYS A 113 -1.04 16.38 -15.03
C LYS A 113 -0.10 15.17 -15.20
N ASP A 114 1.21 15.39 -15.15
CA ASP A 114 2.24 14.38 -15.35
C ASP A 114 2.70 13.77 -14.01
N LYS A 115 2.03 14.14 -12.91
CA LYS A 115 2.27 13.71 -11.53
C LYS A 115 3.61 14.16 -10.96
N ASN A 116 4.14 15.28 -11.45
CA ASN A 116 5.26 15.95 -10.79
C ASN A 116 4.74 16.77 -9.61
N LEU A 117 5.46 16.75 -8.50
CA LEU A 117 5.10 17.50 -7.30
C LEU A 117 5.28 19.00 -7.55
N ILE A 118 4.24 19.78 -7.31
CA ILE A 118 4.23 21.25 -7.43
C ILE A 118 4.33 21.89 -6.06
N SER A 119 3.49 21.45 -5.12
CA SER A 119 3.36 22.03 -3.78
C SER A 119 2.78 21.02 -2.82
N GLY A 120 2.57 21.42 -1.56
CA GLY A 120 1.87 20.62 -0.57
C GLY A 120 1.06 21.49 0.38
N THR A 121 -0.02 20.91 0.89
CA THR A 121 -0.91 21.53 1.87
C THR A 121 -1.06 20.63 3.10
N TYR A 122 -1.32 21.25 4.25
CA TYR A 122 -1.23 20.62 5.57
C TYR A 122 -2.47 20.97 6.43
N PRO A 123 -3.68 20.55 6.02
CA PRO A 123 -4.88 20.81 6.80
C PRO A 123 -4.79 20.09 8.16
N GLN A 124 -5.29 20.78 9.18
CA GLN A 124 -5.22 20.34 10.57
C GLN A 124 -6.60 20.32 11.20
N ILE A 125 -6.89 19.26 11.94
CA ILE A 125 -8.07 19.18 12.81
C ILE A 125 -7.62 19.08 14.27
N PRO A 126 -8.12 19.94 15.18
CA PRO A 126 -7.77 19.89 16.60
C PRO A 126 -8.60 18.86 17.39
N GLU A 127 -9.34 18.00 16.69
CA GLU A 127 -10.26 17.04 17.29
C GLU A 127 -9.53 15.82 17.86
N ASN A 128 -10.16 15.21 18.86
CA ASN A 128 -9.73 13.92 19.39
C ASN A 128 -10.29 12.82 18.49
N ILE A 129 -9.45 11.87 18.08
CA ILE A 129 -9.85 10.74 17.25
C ILE A 129 -9.56 9.47 18.06
N ALA A 130 -10.60 8.82 18.56
CA ALA A 130 -10.45 7.62 19.38
C ALA A 130 -9.93 6.42 18.55
N PRO A 131 -9.35 5.39 19.19
CA PRO A 131 -8.99 4.14 18.52
C PRO A 131 -10.15 3.58 17.69
N GLY A 132 -9.90 3.32 16.40
CA GLY A 132 -10.89 2.80 15.45
C GLY A 132 -11.85 3.83 14.86
N GLU A 133 -11.86 5.07 15.36
CA GLU A 133 -12.71 6.16 14.88
C GLU A 133 -12.18 6.77 13.58
N THR A 134 -13.10 7.38 12.82
CA THR A 134 -12.78 8.11 11.60
C THR A 134 -12.97 9.61 11.78
N ALA A 135 -12.12 10.41 11.12
CA ALA A 135 -12.31 11.85 10.99
C ALA A 135 -12.27 12.27 9.52
N VAL A 136 -12.96 13.36 9.20
CA VAL A 136 -12.96 13.98 7.86
C VAL A 136 -12.12 15.25 7.91
N ILE A 137 -11.23 15.39 6.95
CA ILE A 137 -10.32 16.53 6.84
C ILE A 137 -10.54 17.16 5.47
N SER A 138 -10.91 18.43 5.47
CA SER A 138 -11.02 19.24 4.25
C SER A 138 -9.69 19.87 3.88
N ALA A 139 -9.41 19.93 2.58
CA ALA A 139 -8.32 20.71 2.01
C ALA A 139 -8.82 21.55 0.85
N THR A 140 -8.20 22.72 0.66
CA THR A 140 -8.52 23.65 -0.42
C THR A 140 -7.35 23.73 -1.38
N HIS A 141 -7.63 23.65 -2.68
CA HIS A 141 -6.62 23.66 -3.74
C HIS A 141 -6.98 24.70 -4.79
N SER A 142 -5.97 25.28 -5.44
CA SER A 142 -6.19 26.17 -6.58
C SER A 142 -6.87 25.44 -7.74
N MET A 143 -7.83 26.10 -8.40
CA MET A 143 -8.42 25.64 -9.67
C MET A 143 -7.61 26.08 -10.89
N ASP A 144 -6.37 26.56 -10.72
CA ASP A 144 -5.42 26.68 -11.81
C ASP A 144 -5.01 25.28 -12.30
N PHE A 145 -5.86 24.69 -13.14
CA PHE A 145 -5.70 23.35 -13.67
C PHE A 145 -4.58 23.22 -14.71
N GLU A 146 -3.95 24.33 -15.11
CA GLU A 146 -2.67 24.27 -15.83
C GLU A 146 -1.52 23.90 -14.88
N LEU A 147 -1.66 24.24 -13.60
CA LEU A 147 -0.67 23.99 -12.55
C LEU A 147 -0.97 22.73 -11.73
N ILE A 148 -2.19 22.58 -11.22
CA ILE A 148 -2.57 21.51 -10.29
C ILE A 148 -3.74 20.72 -10.85
N GLN A 149 -3.55 19.43 -11.12
CA GLN A 149 -4.63 18.53 -11.56
C GLN A 149 -4.84 17.34 -10.63
N ASN A 150 -3.84 16.98 -9.84
CA ASN A 150 -3.88 15.81 -8.99
C ASN A 150 -3.51 16.16 -7.55
N VAL A 151 -4.15 15.50 -6.60
CA VAL A 151 -3.77 15.55 -5.18
C VAL A 151 -3.52 14.13 -4.66
N ARG A 152 -2.69 14.01 -3.62
CA ARG A 152 -2.36 12.72 -3.01
C ARG A 152 -2.02 12.91 -1.55
N VAL A 153 -2.56 12.05 -0.67
CA VAL A 153 -2.07 11.95 0.71
C VAL A 153 -0.63 11.43 0.68
N THR A 154 0.29 12.15 1.31
CA THR A 154 1.71 11.78 1.36
C THR A 154 2.15 11.35 2.77
N GLY A 155 1.44 11.79 3.79
CA GLY A 155 1.81 11.54 5.18
C GLY A 155 0.86 12.23 6.16
N TYR A 156 1.26 12.24 7.42
CA TYR A 156 0.55 12.92 8.49
C TYR A 156 1.48 13.22 9.66
N ASN A 157 1.02 14.07 10.57
CA ASN A 157 1.55 14.13 11.92
C ASN A 157 0.44 14.35 12.95
N TYR A 158 0.69 13.94 14.19
CA TYR A 158 -0.24 14.15 15.31
C TYR A 158 0.46 14.12 16.66
N TYR A 159 -0.26 14.55 17.71
CA TYR A 159 0.11 14.32 19.11
C TYR A 159 -0.81 13.27 19.74
N ASP A 160 -0.30 12.30 20.48
CA ASP A 160 -1.17 11.39 21.25
C ASP A 160 -1.64 12.05 22.57
N GLU A 161 -2.52 11.38 23.31
CA GLU A 161 -2.99 11.82 24.64
C GLU A 161 -1.89 11.94 25.70
N SER A 162 -0.72 11.33 25.48
CA SER A 162 0.46 11.48 26.34
C SER A 162 1.37 12.63 25.88
N GLY A 163 1.00 13.35 24.83
CA GLY A 163 1.79 14.44 24.25
C GLY A 163 2.94 13.97 23.36
N ASN A 164 2.99 12.69 22.97
CA ASN A 164 4.01 12.18 22.06
C ASN A 164 3.70 12.62 20.63
N TYR A 165 4.70 13.16 19.94
CA TYR A 165 4.59 13.55 18.55
C TYR A 165 4.91 12.38 17.62
N THR A 166 4.05 12.16 16.64
CA THR A 166 4.26 11.20 15.54
C THR A 166 4.25 11.94 14.21
N ASN A 167 5.17 11.59 13.31
CA ASN A 167 5.22 12.07 11.93
C ASN A 167 5.60 10.88 11.02
N SER A 168 4.76 10.59 10.03
CA SER A 168 4.90 9.41 9.19
C SER A 168 4.42 9.68 7.76
N ASN A 169 4.89 8.84 6.83
CA ASN A 169 4.51 8.89 5.42
C ASN A 169 3.51 7.79 5.07
N ILE A 170 2.56 8.09 4.18
CA ILE A 170 1.64 7.12 3.58
C ILE A 170 1.97 7.01 2.08
N ASN A 171 2.85 6.07 1.74
CA ASN A 171 3.43 5.99 0.40
C ASN A 171 2.56 5.27 -0.65
N ASN A 172 1.41 4.71 -0.25
CA ASN A 172 0.54 3.89 -1.10
C ASN A 172 -0.80 4.55 -1.43
N ALA A 173 -1.05 5.80 -1.00
CA ALA A 173 -2.31 6.47 -1.34
C ALA A 173 -2.46 6.70 -2.85
N PRO A 174 -3.66 6.54 -3.41
CA PRO A 174 -3.90 6.80 -4.83
C PRO A 174 -3.98 8.30 -5.10
N PHE A 175 -3.60 8.70 -6.32
CA PHE A 175 -3.87 10.06 -6.79
C PHE A 175 -5.38 10.27 -6.97
N MET A 176 -5.86 11.46 -6.59
CA MET A 176 -7.18 11.96 -6.97
C MET A 176 -7.00 13.02 -8.06
N ASN A 177 -7.58 12.78 -9.24
CA ASN A 177 -7.62 13.79 -10.30
C ASN A 177 -8.76 14.78 -10.01
N ILE A 178 -8.41 15.94 -9.46
CA ILE A 178 -9.38 16.97 -9.06
C ILE A 178 -9.96 17.70 -10.27
N TYR A 179 -9.24 17.76 -11.38
CA TYR A 179 -9.73 18.36 -12.63
C TYR A 179 -10.80 17.49 -13.30
N GLU A 180 -10.56 16.18 -13.42
CA GLU A 180 -11.53 15.23 -13.97
C GLU A 180 -12.80 15.17 -13.11
N ASN A 181 -12.64 15.10 -11.79
CA ASN A 181 -13.76 15.10 -10.85
C ASN A 181 -14.59 16.38 -10.98
N TRP A 182 -13.93 17.54 -11.00
CA TRP A 182 -14.59 18.83 -11.19
C TRP A 182 -15.38 18.89 -12.51
N THR A 183 -14.73 18.52 -13.61
CA THR A 183 -15.35 18.51 -14.95
C THR A 183 -16.59 17.62 -14.98
N LYS A 184 -16.50 16.44 -14.36
CA LYS A 184 -17.62 15.49 -14.25
C LYS A 184 -18.75 16.07 -13.41
N ASN A 185 -18.46 16.68 -12.26
CA ASN A 185 -19.48 17.28 -11.40
C ASN A 185 -20.22 18.42 -12.12
N LYS A 186 -19.50 19.26 -12.87
CA LYS A 186 -20.08 20.30 -13.72
C LYS A 186 -21.01 19.76 -14.79
N GLN A 187 -20.64 18.70 -15.48
CA GLN A 187 -21.50 18.06 -16.49
C GLN A 187 -22.79 17.49 -15.90
N LEU A 188 -22.74 17.07 -14.63
CA LEU A 188 -23.89 16.52 -13.91
C LEU A 188 -24.75 17.60 -13.22
N GLY A 189 -24.34 18.87 -13.26
CA GLY A 189 -25.02 19.95 -12.55
C GLY A 189 -24.92 19.85 -11.03
N ILE A 190 -23.89 19.14 -10.53
CA ILE A 190 -23.59 19.02 -9.11
C ILE A 190 -22.64 20.17 -8.76
N ASN A 191 -23.07 21.03 -7.85
CA ASN A 191 -22.26 22.11 -7.28
C ASN A 191 -21.67 21.65 -5.94
#